data_AF-A0A512HBM6-F1
#
_entry.id   AF-A0A512HBM6-F1
#
_cell.length_a   1.000
_cell.length_b   1.000
_cell.length_c   1.000
_cell.angle_alpha   90.00
_cell.angle_beta   90.00
_cell.angle_gamma   90.00
#
_symmetry.space_group_name_H-M   'P 1'
#
loop_
_entity.id
_entity.type
_entity.pdbx_description
1 polymer ?
#
loop_
_entity_poly.entity_id
_entity_poly.type
_entity_poly.pdbx_seq_one_letter_code
_entity_poly.pdbx_strand_id
1 'polypeptide(L)'
;MSAPCVDTTNGDDGPSLEAESAPLPEDQGAEDQGAPVSVTDDREPDGPTRRCILTRAVRPREVMVRFVVAPDGVVIPDLDATLPGRGFWLSPGRDVVETATAKGSFARAARRAVSVPPDLAARVDHLLEERCVGLIGLARKAGQAVCGFEKVKALVASQRAAVVLDAWDGADDGRQKLESIAVTRGVPVFRALDRATLGRAFARSDAVHVALGPGGLARRLEADLIRLGRLRGRQGTGEENDPAARTSKGGAQRSRGTGGREARTGPLDPAQVGHRSGATRRTK
;
A
#
# COMPACT_ATOMS: atom_id res chain seq x y z
N MET A 1 -57.70 47.15 52.59
CA MET A 1 -56.27 47.05 52.99
C MET A 1 -55.47 47.72 51.86
N SER A 2 -55.54 49.04 51.68
CA SER A 2 -54.82 50.11 52.39
C SER A 2 -53.29 50.00 52.31
N ALA A 3 -52.72 50.61 51.25
CA ALA A 3 -51.64 51.64 51.21
C ALA A 3 -50.29 51.41 51.94
N PRO A 4 -49.23 52.22 51.69
CA PRO A 4 -48.77 52.89 50.46
C PRO A 4 -47.24 52.78 50.23
N CYS A 5 -46.77 53.43 49.16
CA CYS A 5 -45.39 53.83 48.88
C CYS A 5 -44.71 54.58 50.04
N VAL A 6 -43.40 54.34 50.22
CA VAL A 6 -42.47 55.31 50.81
C VAL A 6 -41.21 55.41 49.96
N ASP A 7 -40.89 56.66 49.68
CA ASP A 7 -39.69 57.19 49.06
C ASP A 7 -38.59 57.29 50.14
N THR A 8 -37.36 56.92 49.84
CA THR A 8 -36.19 57.34 50.64
C THR A 8 -34.97 57.44 49.74
N THR A 9 -34.67 58.69 49.40
CA THR A 9 -33.40 59.22 48.93
C THR A 9 -32.25 58.84 49.87
N ASN A 10 -31.10 58.48 49.30
CA ASN A 10 -29.80 58.94 49.76
C ASN A 10 -28.83 58.88 48.57
N GLY A 11 -28.39 60.06 48.14
CA GLY A 11 -27.10 60.21 47.50
C GLY A 11 -26.01 60.27 48.57
N ASP A 12 -24.82 59.81 48.22
CA ASP A 12 -23.58 60.57 48.44
C ASP A 12 -22.43 59.89 47.70
N ASP A 13 -21.82 60.72 46.85
CA ASP A 13 -20.40 60.89 46.55
C ASP A 13 -19.48 59.68 46.27
N GLY A 14 -18.82 59.79 45.10
CA GLY A 14 -17.75 58.90 44.65
C GLY A 14 -16.46 58.97 45.50
N PRO A 15 -15.37 58.37 45.01
CA PRO A 15 -14.70 59.01 43.89
C PRO A 15 -14.26 58.06 42.77
N SER A 16 -14.12 58.69 41.61
CA SER A 16 -13.29 58.33 40.47
C SER A 16 -12.00 57.62 40.88
N LEU A 17 -11.79 56.43 40.34
CA LEU A 17 -10.45 55.90 40.13
C LEU A 17 -10.34 55.53 38.66
N GLU A 18 -9.58 56.38 37.98
CA GLU A 18 -9.09 56.20 36.63
C GLU A 18 -8.30 54.89 36.57
N ALA A 19 -8.81 53.91 35.83
CA ALA A 19 -8.02 52.77 35.41
C ALA A 19 -7.20 53.21 34.20
N GLU A 20 -6.08 53.84 34.52
CA GLU A 20 -5.00 54.17 33.60
C GLU A 20 -4.59 52.92 32.80
N SER A 21 -4.54 53.11 31.49
CA SER A 21 -4.02 52.18 30.51
C SER A 21 -2.58 51.77 30.83
N ALA A 22 -2.35 50.48 31.04
CA ALA A 22 -1.03 49.88 31.01
C ALA A 22 -1.03 48.63 30.10
N PRO A 23 0.08 48.36 29.39
CA PRO A 23 0.07 47.66 28.11
C PRO A 23 0.00 46.15 28.25
N LEU A 24 -0.42 45.52 27.15
CA LEU A 24 -0.35 44.07 26.90
C LEU A 24 0.98 43.47 27.41
N PRO A 25 0.96 42.36 28.17
CA PRO A 25 2.15 41.54 28.28
C PRO A 25 2.40 40.87 26.93
N GLU A 26 3.55 41.16 26.36
CA GLU A 26 4.15 40.41 25.27
C GLU A 26 4.28 38.94 25.73
N ASP A 27 3.45 38.05 25.18
CA ASP A 27 3.61 36.61 25.36
C ASP A 27 4.83 36.18 24.55
N GLN A 28 5.97 36.25 25.23
CA GLN A 28 7.25 35.78 24.75
C GLN A 28 7.16 34.28 24.50
N GLY A 29 7.59 33.89 23.31
CA GLY A 29 7.49 32.54 22.77
C GLY A 29 7.84 31.45 23.77
N ALA A 30 6.84 30.61 24.05
CA ALA A 30 7.10 29.20 24.28
C ALA A 30 7.28 28.55 22.90
N GLU A 31 8.50 28.63 22.39
CA GLU A 31 8.97 27.72 21.37
C GLU A 31 8.88 26.31 21.96
N ASP A 32 7.78 25.60 21.68
CA ASP A 32 7.74 24.16 21.80
C ASP A 32 8.65 23.61 20.70
N GLN A 33 9.96 23.66 20.98
CA GLN A 33 11.00 22.93 20.26
C GLN A 33 10.82 21.44 20.57
N GLY A 34 9.69 20.90 20.12
CA GLY A 34 9.47 19.48 19.96
C GLY A 34 10.45 19.01 18.89
N ALA A 35 11.63 18.60 19.36
CA ALA A 35 12.69 18.01 18.56
C ALA A 35 12.09 17.01 17.54
N PRO A 36 12.59 16.98 16.30
CA PRO A 36 12.10 16.03 15.31
C PRO A 36 12.31 14.63 15.88
N VAL A 37 11.20 13.97 16.26
CA VAL A 37 11.20 12.52 16.47
C VAL A 37 11.49 11.92 15.11
N SER A 38 12.76 11.68 14.85
CA SER A 38 13.26 10.84 13.78
C SER A 38 12.64 9.47 14.00
N VAL A 39 11.52 9.19 13.33
CA VAL A 39 11.03 7.84 13.18
C VAL A 39 11.97 7.17 12.18
N THR A 40 13.19 6.85 12.62
CA THR A 40 13.96 5.79 12.00
C THR A 40 13.19 4.52 12.34
N ASP A 41 12.42 4.02 11.38
CA ASP A 41 11.88 2.67 11.47
C ASP A 41 13.06 1.70 11.27
N ASP A 42 13.87 1.53 12.32
CA ASP A 42 14.89 0.48 12.44
C ASP A 42 14.23 -0.89 12.64
N ARG A 43 13.11 -1.15 11.97
CA ARG A 43 12.39 -2.42 12.05
C ARG A 43 12.81 -3.29 10.88
N GLU A 44 13.74 -4.19 11.14
CA GLU A 44 13.74 -5.46 10.43
C GLU A 44 12.31 -6.04 10.51
N PRO A 45 11.73 -6.50 9.39
CA PRO A 45 10.42 -7.15 9.39
C PRO A 45 10.56 -8.53 10.04
N ASP A 46 10.76 -8.57 11.36
CA ASP A 46 11.11 -9.78 12.09
C ASP A 46 9.85 -10.60 12.39
N GLY A 47 9.28 -11.12 11.31
CA GLY A 47 8.18 -12.06 11.29
C GLY A 47 8.61 -13.33 10.56
N PRO A 48 8.08 -14.50 10.92
CA PRO A 48 8.50 -15.75 10.32
C PRO A 48 8.18 -15.73 8.81
N THR A 49 9.22 -15.93 7.99
CA THR A 49 9.08 -15.95 6.53
C THR A 49 8.49 -17.26 6.04
N ARG A 50 7.94 -17.24 4.83
CA ARG A 50 7.35 -18.40 4.15
C ARG A 50 7.82 -18.46 2.71
N ARG A 51 7.88 -19.68 2.18
CA ARG A 51 8.30 -19.96 0.80
C ARG A 51 7.09 -20.27 -0.06
N CYS A 52 6.95 -19.57 -1.17
CA CYS A 52 5.89 -19.82 -2.15
C CYS A 52 6.06 -21.23 -2.74
N ILE A 53 5.01 -22.06 -2.71
CA ILE A 53 5.08 -23.44 -3.22
C ILE A 53 5.28 -23.50 -4.74
N LEU A 54 4.89 -22.44 -5.46
CA LEU A 54 5.06 -22.32 -6.91
C LEU A 54 6.39 -21.65 -7.27
N THR A 55 6.55 -20.37 -6.92
CA THR A 55 7.68 -19.53 -7.38
C THR A 55 8.95 -19.71 -6.54
N ARG A 56 8.85 -20.37 -5.38
CA ARG A 56 9.94 -20.52 -4.40
C ARG A 56 10.45 -19.20 -3.78
N ALA A 57 9.83 -18.07 -4.10
CA ALA A 57 10.11 -16.80 -3.44
C ALA A 57 9.87 -16.91 -1.93
N VAL A 58 10.77 -16.33 -1.13
CA VAL A 58 10.65 -16.25 0.32
C VAL A 58 10.21 -14.84 0.69
N ARG A 59 9.11 -14.71 1.44
CA ARG A 59 8.54 -13.42 1.87
C ARG A 59 8.02 -13.51 3.31
N PRO A 60 7.83 -12.37 4.00
CA PRO A 60 7.12 -12.35 5.28
C PRO A 60 5.75 -13.04 5.17
N ARG A 61 5.33 -13.80 6.19
CA ARG A 61 4.02 -14.49 6.17
C ARG A 61 2.87 -13.51 5.97
N GLU A 62 3.04 -12.28 6.44
CA GLU A 62 2.03 -11.22 6.45
C GLU A 62 1.68 -10.77 5.04
N VAL A 63 2.57 -10.92 4.05
CA VAL A 63 2.31 -10.48 2.66
C VAL A 63 2.09 -11.65 1.70
N MET A 64 1.87 -12.86 2.24
CA MET A 64 1.59 -14.08 1.49
C MET A 64 0.17 -14.57 1.76
N VAL A 65 -0.37 -15.39 0.85
CA VAL A 65 -1.68 -16.02 1.01
C VAL A 65 -1.48 -17.47 1.42
N ARG A 66 -2.05 -17.84 2.58
CA ARG A 66 -2.08 -19.24 3.03
C ARG A 66 -3.30 -19.94 2.44
N PHE A 67 -3.12 -21.22 2.12
CA PHE A 67 -4.18 -22.13 1.73
C PHE A 67 -4.09 -23.39 2.58
N VAL A 68 -5.24 -23.99 2.88
CA VAL A 68 -5.33 -25.28 3.58
C VAL A 68 -6.24 -26.22 2.80
N VAL A 69 -6.12 -27.52 3.06
CA VAL A 69 -7.09 -28.50 2.55
C VAL A 69 -8.10 -28.80 3.64
N ALA A 70 -9.37 -28.54 3.35
CA ALA A 70 -10.47 -28.88 4.23
C ALA A 70 -10.66 -30.41 4.36
N PRO A 71 -11.43 -30.89 5.35
CA PRO A 71 -11.67 -32.32 5.55
C PRO A 71 -12.29 -33.02 4.33
N ASP A 72 -13.14 -32.33 3.59
CA ASP A 72 -13.75 -32.77 2.33
C ASP A 72 -12.77 -32.83 1.13
N GLY A 73 -11.51 -32.44 1.33
CA GLY A 73 -10.47 -32.44 0.31
C GLY A 73 -10.41 -31.17 -0.54
N VAL A 74 -11.21 -30.15 -0.23
CA VAL A 74 -11.25 -28.88 -0.98
C VAL A 74 -10.15 -27.93 -0.50
N VAL A 75 -9.46 -27.27 -1.42
CA VAL A 75 -8.50 -26.21 -1.11
C VAL A 75 -9.23 -24.91 -0.81
N ILE A 76 -8.98 -24.34 0.37
CA ILE A 76 -9.59 -23.09 0.83
C ILE A 76 -8.51 -22.06 1.20
N PRO A 77 -8.73 -20.76 0.91
CA PRO A 77 -7.86 -19.69 1.38
C PRO A 77 -8.02 -19.49 2.89
N ASP A 78 -6.91 -19.24 3.58
CA ASP A 78 -6.86 -18.94 5.01
C ASP A 78 -6.06 -17.66 5.24
N LEU A 79 -6.73 -16.52 5.08
CA LEU A 79 -6.08 -15.21 5.10
C LEU A 79 -5.56 -14.79 6.49
N ASP A 80 -6.13 -15.36 7.56
CA ASP A 80 -5.72 -15.14 8.94
C ASP A 80 -4.71 -16.18 9.46
N ALA A 81 -4.44 -17.23 8.68
CA ALA A 81 -3.56 -18.34 9.07
C ALA A 81 -3.98 -19.04 10.37
N THR A 82 -5.29 -19.16 10.62
CA THR A 82 -5.86 -19.74 11.85
C THR A 82 -6.39 -21.15 11.68
N LEU A 83 -6.62 -21.60 10.45
CA LEU A 83 -7.24 -22.90 10.22
C LEU A 83 -6.27 -24.05 10.54
N PRO A 84 -6.74 -25.14 11.18
CA PRO A 84 -5.89 -26.28 11.51
C PRO A 84 -5.42 -27.01 10.25
N GLY A 85 -4.37 -27.80 10.41
CA GLY A 85 -3.84 -28.67 9.36
C GLY A 85 -2.65 -28.10 8.58
N ARG A 86 -2.22 -28.86 7.57
CA ARG A 86 -1.06 -28.51 6.73
C ARG A 86 -1.42 -27.34 5.82
N GLY A 87 -0.81 -26.19 6.08
CA GLY A 87 -0.95 -25.00 5.24
C GLY A 87 0.13 -24.89 4.18
N PHE A 88 -0.23 -24.27 3.06
CA PHE A 88 0.65 -23.94 1.94
C PHE A 88 0.62 -22.44 1.70
N TRP A 89 1.72 -21.89 1.21
CA TRP A 89 1.84 -20.44 1.00
C TRP A 89 2.09 -20.14 -0.47
N LEU A 90 1.41 -19.14 -1.00
CA LEU A 90 1.64 -18.58 -2.32
C LEU A 90 1.92 -17.08 -2.22
N SER A 91 2.74 -16.59 -3.14
CA SER A 91 2.80 -15.15 -3.42
C SER A 91 1.42 -14.67 -3.88
N PRO A 92 0.99 -13.46 -3.51
CA PRO A 92 -0.37 -12.98 -3.73
C PRO A 92 -0.66 -12.55 -5.19
N GLY A 93 0.00 -13.12 -6.20
CA GLY A 93 -0.26 -12.81 -7.61
C GLY A 93 -1.41 -13.64 -8.17
N ARG A 94 -2.28 -13.05 -8.99
CA ARG A 94 -3.39 -13.79 -9.62
C ARG A 94 -2.87 -14.92 -10.51
N ASP A 95 -1.87 -14.62 -11.32
CA ASP A 95 -1.14 -15.57 -12.17
C ASP A 95 -0.54 -16.72 -11.34
N VAL A 96 -0.03 -16.43 -10.15
CA VAL A 96 0.55 -17.41 -9.22
C VAL A 96 -0.52 -18.37 -8.72
N VAL A 97 -1.69 -17.87 -8.31
CA VAL A 97 -2.80 -18.71 -7.81
C VAL A 97 -3.38 -19.57 -8.93
N GLU A 98 -3.60 -18.99 -10.11
CA GLU A 98 -4.12 -19.70 -11.28
C GLU A 98 -3.14 -20.77 -11.77
N THR A 99 -1.85 -20.44 -11.87
CA THR A 99 -0.81 -21.40 -12.27
C THR A 99 -0.63 -22.51 -11.22
N ALA A 100 -0.72 -22.18 -9.93
CA ALA A 100 -0.65 -23.18 -8.87
C ALA A 100 -1.80 -24.19 -8.97
N THR A 101 -2.99 -23.72 -9.34
CA THR A 101 -4.19 -24.52 -9.59
C THR A 101 -3.99 -25.41 -10.82
N ALA A 102 -3.66 -24.82 -11.97
CA ALA A 102 -3.49 -25.55 -13.23
C ALA A 102 -2.38 -26.62 -13.18
N LYS A 103 -1.28 -26.35 -12.45
CA LYS A 103 -0.15 -27.29 -12.32
C LYS A 103 -0.32 -28.31 -11.19
N GLY A 104 -1.49 -28.38 -10.54
CA GLY A 104 -1.72 -29.29 -9.41
C GLY A 104 -0.74 -29.11 -8.25
N SER A 105 -0.30 -27.86 -8.01
CA SER A 105 0.73 -27.57 -6.99
C SER A 105 0.22 -27.85 -5.58
N PHE A 106 -1.08 -27.63 -5.34
CA PHE A 106 -1.74 -27.98 -4.08
C PHE A 106 -1.74 -29.47 -3.81
N ALA A 107 -2.11 -30.31 -4.80
CA ALA A 107 -2.09 -31.77 -4.66
C ALA A 107 -0.68 -32.29 -4.34
N ARG A 108 0.33 -31.79 -5.07
CA ARG A 108 1.76 -32.11 -4.81
C ARG A 108 2.20 -31.69 -3.42
N ALA A 109 1.84 -30.50 -2.97
CA ALA A 109 2.21 -30.01 -1.64
C ALA A 109 1.47 -30.77 -0.51
N ALA A 110 0.20 -31.15 -0.75
CA ALA A 110 -0.62 -31.92 0.17
C ALA A 110 -0.26 -33.41 0.21
N ARG A 111 0.45 -33.92 -0.81
CA ARG A 111 0.76 -35.35 -1.00
C ARG A 111 -0.49 -36.23 -1.04
N ARG A 112 -1.60 -35.68 -1.53
CA ARG A 112 -2.88 -36.38 -1.74
C ARG A 112 -3.66 -35.69 -2.85
N ALA A 113 -4.68 -36.37 -3.38
CA ALA A 113 -5.66 -35.75 -4.25
C ALA A 113 -6.41 -34.64 -3.48
N VAL A 114 -6.64 -33.51 -4.14
CA VAL A 114 -7.39 -32.37 -3.61
C VAL A 114 -8.27 -31.79 -4.72
N SER A 115 -9.41 -31.22 -4.33
CA SER A 115 -10.26 -30.44 -5.22
C SER A 115 -9.88 -28.96 -5.09
N VAL A 116 -9.67 -28.28 -6.22
CA VAL A 116 -9.37 -26.84 -6.24
C VAL A 116 -10.49 -26.12 -6.98
N PRO A 117 -11.24 -25.21 -6.33
CA PRO A 117 -12.28 -24.45 -6.99
C PRO A 117 -11.71 -23.64 -8.19
N PRO A 118 -12.37 -23.62 -9.36
CA PRO A 118 -11.88 -22.90 -10.53
C PRO A 118 -11.86 -21.38 -10.33
N ASP A 119 -12.67 -20.87 -9.39
CA ASP A 119 -12.79 -19.47 -9.00
C ASP A 119 -11.87 -19.08 -7.83
N LEU A 120 -10.89 -19.93 -7.45
CA LEU A 120 -10.07 -19.72 -6.24
C LEU A 120 -9.42 -18.32 -6.18
N ALA A 121 -8.88 -17.81 -7.28
CA ALA A 121 -8.28 -16.46 -7.33
C ALA A 121 -9.32 -15.36 -7.07
N ALA A 122 -10.53 -15.50 -7.62
CA ALA A 122 -11.63 -14.56 -7.39
C ALA A 122 -12.13 -14.62 -5.93
N ARG A 123 -12.15 -15.81 -5.32
CA ARG A 123 -12.48 -15.96 -3.88
C ARG A 123 -11.46 -15.25 -2.99
N VAL A 124 -10.16 -15.40 -3.29
CA VAL A 124 -9.10 -14.70 -2.54
C VAL A 124 -9.26 -13.18 -2.67
N ASP A 125 -9.54 -12.69 -3.87
CA ASP A 125 -9.78 -11.27 -4.14
C ASP A 125 -10.94 -10.71 -3.31
N HIS A 126 -12.10 -11.36 -3.37
CA HIS A 126 -13.29 -10.96 -2.62
C HIS A 126 -13.06 -10.98 -1.11
N LEU A 127 -12.46 -12.05 -0.57
CA LEU A 127 -12.19 -12.16 0.86
C LEU A 127 -11.18 -11.10 1.34
N LEU A 128 -10.15 -10.77 0.54
CA LEU A 128 -9.21 -9.71 0.87
C LEU A 128 -9.87 -8.32 0.82
N GLU A 129 -10.73 -8.06 -0.17
CA GLU A 129 -11.49 -6.81 -0.24
C GLU A 129 -12.37 -6.62 1.00
N GLU A 130 -13.16 -7.64 1.37
CA GLU A 130 -14.05 -7.57 2.54
C GLU A 130 -13.27 -7.33 3.84
N ARG A 131 -12.08 -7.94 3.97
CA ARG A 131 -11.18 -7.68 5.11
C ARG A 131 -10.68 -6.25 5.13
N CYS A 132 -10.25 -5.71 3.99
CA CYS A 132 -9.84 -4.32 3.88
C CYS A 132 -10.97 -3.37 4.28
N VAL A 133 -12.18 -3.58 3.75
CA VAL A 133 -13.38 -2.81 4.11
C VAL A 133 -13.67 -2.89 5.60
N GLY A 134 -13.62 -4.09 6.19
CA GLY A 134 -13.82 -4.31 7.62
C GLY A 134 -12.79 -3.57 8.49
N LEU A 135 -11.50 -3.64 8.13
CA LEU A 135 -10.42 -2.96 8.84
C LEU A 135 -10.53 -1.44 8.76
N ILE A 136 -10.85 -0.90 7.57
CA ILE A 136 -11.10 0.54 7.39
C ILE A 136 -12.33 0.96 8.21
N GLY A 137 -13.40 0.17 8.21
CA GLY A 137 -14.60 0.42 8.99
C GLY A 137 -14.34 0.43 10.51
N LEU A 138 -13.51 -0.48 11.02
CA LEU A 138 -13.07 -0.50 12.41
C LEU A 138 -12.21 0.73 12.74
N ALA A 139 -11.26 1.09 11.88
CA ALA A 139 -10.40 2.25 12.06
C ALA A 139 -11.21 3.56 12.06
N ARG A 140 -12.23 3.67 11.20
CA ARG A 140 -13.18 4.79 11.20
C ARG A 140 -13.95 4.89 12.51
N LYS A 141 -14.49 3.77 13.01
CA LYS A 141 -15.20 3.74 14.30
C LYS A 141 -14.28 4.12 15.47
N ALA A 142 -13.00 3.78 15.39
CA ALA A 142 -11.98 4.16 16.36
C ALA A 142 -11.47 5.61 16.22
N GLY A 143 -11.98 6.41 15.27
CA GLY A 143 -11.49 7.77 15.01
C GLY A 143 -10.09 7.81 14.36
N GLN A 144 -9.56 6.67 13.91
CA GLN A 144 -8.23 6.54 13.32
C GLN A 144 -8.24 6.70 11.80
N ALA A 145 -9.40 6.72 11.14
CA ALA A 145 -9.51 6.84 9.69
C ALA A 145 -10.33 8.07 9.27
N VAL A 146 -9.84 8.78 8.26
CA VAL A 146 -10.53 9.92 7.63
C VAL A 146 -10.67 9.69 6.13
N CYS A 147 -11.69 10.30 5.52
CA CYS A 147 -11.89 10.30 4.08
C CYS A 147 -12.12 11.71 3.53
N GLY A 148 -11.81 11.88 2.25
CA GLY A 148 -11.90 13.15 1.53
C GLY A 148 -10.56 13.89 1.45
N PHE A 149 -10.35 14.60 0.34
CA PHE A 149 -9.07 15.20 -0.01
C PHE A 149 -8.50 16.10 1.10
N GLU A 150 -9.26 17.11 1.55
CA GLU A 150 -8.77 18.07 2.55
C GLU A 150 -8.42 17.42 3.89
N LYS A 151 -9.27 16.49 4.38
CA LYS A 151 -9.03 15.79 5.65
C LYS A 151 -7.80 14.90 5.58
N VAL A 152 -7.65 14.18 4.47
CA VAL A 152 -6.50 13.30 4.26
C VAL A 152 -5.22 14.12 4.12
N LYS A 153 -5.24 15.18 3.32
CA LYS A 153 -4.12 16.11 3.17
C LYS A 153 -3.68 16.69 4.53
N ALA A 154 -4.63 17.13 5.35
CA ALA A 154 -4.34 17.64 6.69
C ALA A 154 -3.72 16.58 7.61
N LEU A 155 -4.23 15.34 7.59
CA LEU A 155 -3.68 14.25 8.39
C LEU A 155 -2.23 13.92 7.99
N VAL A 156 -1.97 13.82 6.68
CA VAL A 156 -0.62 13.57 6.13
C VAL A 156 0.32 14.74 6.45
N ALA A 157 -0.14 15.99 6.27
CA ALA A 157 0.64 17.19 6.58
C ALA A 157 1.01 17.27 8.07
N SER A 158 0.11 16.83 8.96
CA SER A 158 0.37 16.73 10.39
C SER A 158 1.28 15.55 10.80
N GLN A 159 1.82 14.77 9.85
CA GLN A 159 2.63 13.57 10.10
C GLN A 159 1.97 12.51 10.99
N ARG A 160 0.64 12.47 11.01
CA ARG A 160 -0.15 11.49 11.76
C ARG A 160 -0.80 10.43 10.88
N ALA A 161 -0.49 10.42 9.59
CA ALA A 161 -0.93 9.37 8.68
C ALA A 161 0.11 8.25 8.64
N ALA A 162 -0.34 7.00 8.79
CA ALA A 162 0.48 5.81 8.62
C ALA A 162 0.27 5.15 7.26
N VAL A 163 -0.92 5.28 6.67
CA VAL A 163 -1.22 4.75 5.33
C VAL A 163 -2.22 5.66 4.61
N VAL A 164 -2.03 5.81 3.29
CA VAL A 164 -2.97 6.50 2.39
C VAL A 164 -3.51 5.51 1.37
N LEU A 165 -4.79 5.65 1.06
CA LEU A 165 -5.53 4.88 0.08
C LEU A 165 -6.13 5.84 -0.94
N ASP A 166 -5.83 5.58 -2.21
CA ASP A 166 -6.47 6.23 -3.34
C ASP A 166 -7.33 5.22 -4.08
N ALA A 167 -8.57 5.60 -4.39
CA ALA A 167 -9.39 4.87 -5.35
C ALA A 167 -8.66 4.79 -6.69
N TRP A 168 -8.53 3.58 -7.27
CA TRP A 168 -7.83 3.44 -8.56
C TRP A 168 -8.58 4.09 -9.72
N ASP A 169 -9.90 4.25 -9.59
CA ASP A 169 -10.80 4.93 -10.52
C ASP A 169 -11.03 6.41 -10.16
N GLY A 170 -10.23 6.96 -9.24
CA GLY A 170 -10.23 8.38 -8.89
C GLY A 170 -9.47 9.26 -9.89
N ALA A 171 -9.86 10.54 -9.97
CA ALA A 171 -9.22 11.51 -10.86
C ALA A 171 -7.72 11.67 -10.59
N ASP A 172 -6.91 11.72 -11.65
CA ASP A 172 -5.44 11.72 -11.57
C ASP A 172 -4.87 12.92 -10.83
N ASP A 173 -5.42 14.12 -11.06
CA ASP A 173 -4.92 15.36 -10.45
C ASP A 173 -4.96 15.31 -8.91
N GLY A 174 -6.07 14.87 -8.33
CA GLY A 174 -6.20 14.71 -6.88
C GLY A 174 -5.25 13.66 -6.32
N ARG A 175 -5.09 12.53 -7.02
CA ARG A 175 -4.18 11.45 -6.62
C ARG A 175 -2.71 11.88 -6.66
N GLN A 176 -2.28 12.57 -7.71
CA GLN A 176 -0.89 13.04 -7.84
C GLN A 176 -0.53 14.09 -6.78
N LYS A 177 -1.45 15.04 -6.51
CA LYS A 177 -1.26 16.04 -5.44
C LYS A 177 -1.10 15.39 -4.08
N LEU A 178 -1.92 14.40 -3.76
CA LEU A 178 -1.85 13.74 -2.47
C LEU A 178 -0.65 12.78 -2.36
N GLU A 179 -0.35 12.05 -3.43
CA GLU A 179 0.81 11.17 -3.53
C GLU A 179 2.12 11.95 -3.33
N SER A 180 2.27 13.12 -3.96
CA SER A 180 3.47 13.94 -3.77
C SER A 180 3.68 14.33 -2.29
N ILE A 181 2.62 14.77 -1.61
CA ILE A 181 2.68 15.12 -0.18
C ILE A 181 2.99 13.87 0.67
N ALA A 182 2.34 12.74 0.39
CA ALA A 182 2.55 11.49 1.12
C ALA A 182 3.99 10.97 0.97
N VAL A 183 4.51 10.94 -0.26
CA VAL A 183 5.88 10.51 -0.56
C VAL A 183 6.91 11.40 0.13
N THR A 184 6.75 12.73 0.07
CA THR A 184 7.63 13.67 0.79
C THR A 184 7.65 13.42 2.31
N ARG A 185 6.55 12.90 2.87
CA ARG A 185 6.43 12.58 4.30
C ARG A 185 6.72 11.11 4.63
N GLY A 186 7.11 10.30 3.65
CA GLY A 186 7.40 8.86 3.83
C GLY A 186 6.15 8.01 4.11
N VAL A 187 4.96 8.49 3.77
CA VAL A 187 3.71 7.75 4.00
C VAL A 187 3.36 6.91 2.75
N PRO A 188 3.17 5.58 2.89
CA PRO A 188 2.86 4.72 1.76
C PRO A 188 1.45 4.98 1.20
N VAL A 189 1.34 4.97 -0.13
CA VAL A 189 0.07 5.11 -0.86
C VAL A 189 -0.28 3.78 -1.54
N PHE A 190 -1.52 3.30 -1.37
CA PHE A 190 -2.05 2.09 -1.99
C PHE A 190 -3.26 2.39 -2.89
N ARG A 191 -3.37 1.64 -4.01
CA ARG A 191 -4.38 1.83 -5.06
C ARG A 191 -5.16 0.55 -5.40
N ALA A 192 -5.38 -0.29 -4.39
CA ALA A 192 -5.98 -1.62 -4.57
C ALA A 192 -7.53 -1.61 -4.64
N LEU A 193 -8.18 -0.53 -4.19
CA LEU A 193 -9.64 -0.45 -4.03
C LEU A 193 -10.22 0.63 -4.95
N ASP A 194 -11.49 0.49 -5.35
CA ASP A 194 -12.24 1.52 -6.10
C ASP A 194 -12.98 2.50 -5.17
N ARG A 195 -13.53 3.56 -5.75
CA ARG A 195 -14.25 4.60 -5.00
C ARG A 195 -15.48 4.08 -4.27
N ALA A 196 -16.19 3.12 -4.87
CA ALA A 196 -17.39 2.54 -4.30
C ALA A 196 -17.04 1.75 -3.03
N THR A 197 -15.99 0.94 -3.10
CA THR A 197 -15.50 0.11 -2.00
C THR A 197 -14.95 0.93 -0.85
N LEU A 198 -14.18 1.97 -1.13
CA LEU A 198 -13.78 2.94 -0.11
C LEU A 198 -15.01 3.65 0.49
N GLY A 199 -16.00 4.00 -0.33
CA GLY A 199 -17.29 4.56 0.11
C GLY A 199 -18.01 3.65 1.10
N ARG A 200 -18.12 2.35 0.79
CA ARG A 200 -18.77 1.34 1.65
C ARG A 200 -18.17 1.33 3.06
N ALA A 201 -16.84 1.36 3.18
CA ALA A 201 -16.16 1.38 4.48
C ALA A 201 -16.52 2.62 5.34
N PHE A 202 -16.84 3.73 4.69
CA PHE A 202 -17.26 4.99 5.32
C PHE A 202 -18.77 5.20 5.40
N ALA A 203 -19.58 4.20 5.02
CA ALA A 203 -21.03 4.32 4.89
C ALA A 203 -21.45 5.50 3.99
N ARG A 204 -20.75 5.64 2.85
CA ARG A 204 -21.01 6.63 1.79
C ARG A 204 -21.21 5.93 0.46
N SER A 205 -21.79 6.64 -0.52
CA SER A 205 -21.88 6.17 -1.91
C SER A 205 -20.51 5.97 -2.54
N ASP A 206 -19.57 6.89 -2.27
CA ASP A 206 -18.20 6.84 -2.75
C ASP A 206 -17.23 7.58 -1.82
N ALA A 207 -15.95 7.25 -1.98
CA ALA A 207 -14.82 7.98 -1.40
C ALA A 207 -13.58 7.78 -2.28
N VAL A 208 -12.85 8.86 -2.60
CA VAL A 208 -11.65 8.76 -3.44
C VAL A 208 -10.38 8.63 -2.61
N HIS A 209 -10.25 9.43 -1.56
CA HIS A 209 -9.05 9.47 -0.72
C HIS A 209 -9.42 9.06 0.70
N VAL A 210 -8.64 8.15 1.26
CA VAL A 210 -8.74 7.68 2.64
C VAL A 210 -7.35 7.66 3.26
N ALA A 211 -7.24 8.02 4.54
CA ALA A 211 -6.01 7.82 5.29
C ALA A 211 -6.31 7.30 6.69
N LEU A 212 -5.37 6.49 7.20
CA LEU A 212 -5.43 5.95 8.55
C LEU A 212 -4.21 6.43 9.34
N GLY A 213 -4.43 6.74 10.60
CA GLY A 213 -3.36 7.00 11.56
C GLY A 213 -2.65 5.74 12.04
N PRO A 214 -1.55 5.88 12.81
CA PRO A 214 -0.74 4.77 13.26
C PRO A 214 -1.51 3.83 14.20
N GLY A 215 -1.18 2.53 14.14
CA GLY A 215 -1.76 1.55 15.04
C GLY A 215 -1.73 0.12 14.49
N GLY A 216 -2.30 -0.81 15.27
CA GLY A 216 -2.44 -2.21 14.85
C GLY A 216 -3.35 -2.40 13.63
N LEU A 217 -4.39 -1.56 13.50
CA LEU A 217 -5.30 -1.61 12.35
C LEU A 217 -4.60 -1.18 11.06
N ALA A 218 -3.78 -0.13 11.09
CA ALA A 218 -2.99 0.31 9.93
C ALA A 218 -2.02 -0.77 9.45
N ARG A 219 -1.26 -1.39 10.36
CA ARG A 219 -0.33 -2.49 10.03
C ARG A 219 -1.02 -3.70 9.41
N ARG A 220 -2.19 -4.10 9.95
CA ARG A 220 -2.97 -5.21 9.40
C ARG A 220 -3.53 -4.86 8.02
N LEU A 221 -4.04 -3.64 7.87
CA LEU A 221 -4.58 -3.16 6.61
C LEU A 221 -3.50 -3.10 5.53
N GLU A 222 -2.31 -2.60 5.84
CA GLU A 222 -1.18 -2.55 4.92
C GLU A 222 -0.81 -3.95 4.39
N ALA A 223 -0.73 -4.96 5.26
CA ALA A 223 -0.47 -6.33 4.85
C ALA A 223 -1.53 -6.86 3.86
N ASP A 224 -2.82 -6.61 4.14
CA ASP A 224 -3.92 -7.03 3.25
C ASP A 224 -3.96 -6.21 1.94
N LEU A 225 -3.58 -4.93 1.96
CA LEU A 225 -3.46 -4.09 0.76
C LEU A 225 -2.31 -4.52 -0.14
N ILE A 226 -1.17 -4.94 0.42
CA ILE A 226 -0.06 -5.50 -0.36
C ILE A 226 -0.51 -6.78 -1.06
N ARG A 227 -1.26 -7.64 -0.36
CA ARG A 227 -1.82 -8.87 -0.95
C ARG A 227 -2.80 -8.53 -2.08
N LEU A 228 -3.75 -7.64 -1.81
CA LEU A 228 -4.80 -7.29 -2.76
C LEU A 228 -4.26 -6.53 -3.98
N GLY A 229 -3.34 -5.59 -3.77
CA GLY A 229 -2.69 -4.82 -4.83
C GLY A 229 -1.94 -5.73 -5.81
N ARG A 230 -1.14 -6.66 -5.30
CA ARG A 230 -0.45 -7.67 -6.11
C ARG A 230 -1.41 -8.61 -6.83
N LEU A 231 -2.50 -9.02 -6.20
CA LEU A 231 -3.50 -9.90 -6.80
C LEU A 231 -4.21 -9.21 -7.98
N ARG A 232 -4.49 -7.92 -7.85
CA ARG A 232 -5.16 -7.09 -8.87
C ARG A 232 -4.21 -6.48 -9.90
N GLY A 233 -2.89 -6.60 -9.71
CA GLY A 233 -1.91 -5.86 -10.52
C GLY A 233 -2.01 -4.34 -10.35
N ARG A 234 -2.49 -3.86 -9.19
CA ARG A 234 -2.69 -2.45 -8.88
C ARG A 234 -1.76 -2.03 -7.74
N GLN A 235 -0.67 -1.35 -8.10
CA GLN A 235 0.34 -0.92 -7.15
C GLN A 235 0.24 0.58 -6.85
N GLY A 236 0.76 0.96 -5.68
CA GLY A 236 1.11 2.34 -5.34
C GLY A 236 2.51 2.38 -4.74
N THR A 237 2.90 3.50 -4.14
CA THR A 237 4.25 3.67 -3.55
C THR A 237 4.51 2.76 -2.35
N GLY A 238 3.46 2.25 -1.70
CA GLY A 238 3.57 1.39 -0.53
C GLY A 238 4.22 0.02 -0.77
N GLU A 239 4.28 -0.48 -2.02
CA GLU A 239 4.92 -1.76 -2.31
C GLU A 239 6.45 -1.68 -2.44
N GLU A 240 7.02 -0.52 -2.78
CA GLU A 240 8.48 -0.38 -2.98
C GLU A 240 9.26 -0.38 -1.66
N ASN A 241 8.57 -0.08 -0.56
CA ASN A 241 9.11 -0.20 0.79
C ASN A 241 9.13 -1.64 1.33
N ASP A 242 8.67 -2.65 0.58
CA ASP A 242 8.81 -4.07 0.95
C ASP A 242 10.31 -4.44 0.99
N PRO A 243 10.91 -4.69 2.18
CA PRO A 243 12.32 -5.08 2.28
C PRO A 243 12.64 -6.37 1.50
N ALA A 244 11.64 -7.24 1.24
CA ALA A 244 11.80 -8.45 0.43
C ALA A 244 11.77 -8.21 -1.09
N ALA A 245 11.40 -7.01 -1.56
CA ALA A 245 11.50 -6.64 -2.98
C ALA A 245 12.93 -6.21 -3.38
N ARG A 246 13.76 -5.79 -2.41
CA ARG A 246 15.15 -5.35 -2.65
C ARG A 246 16.08 -6.49 -3.08
N THR A 247 15.75 -7.73 -2.74
CA THR A 247 16.56 -8.91 -3.12
C THR A 247 16.40 -9.37 -4.57
N SER A 248 15.49 -8.78 -5.37
CA SER A 248 15.28 -9.18 -6.78
C SER A 248 15.80 -8.20 -7.84
N LYS A 249 16.34 -7.02 -7.47
CA LYS A 249 16.96 -6.07 -8.43
C LYS A 249 18.50 -6.14 -8.46
N GLY A 250 19.09 -7.27 -8.08
CA GLY A 250 20.54 -7.52 -8.10
C GLY A 250 20.91 -8.61 -9.11
N GLY A 251 20.66 -8.41 -10.40
CA GLY A 251 21.10 -9.38 -11.41
C GLY A 251 20.60 -9.13 -12.81
N ALA A 252 21.35 -8.33 -13.58
CA ALA A 252 21.75 -8.60 -14.97
C ALA A 252 22.07 -7.30 -15.73
N GLN A 253 23.24 -6.72 -15.47
CA GLN A 253 23.95 -5.93 -16.48
C GLN A 253 25.41 -6.36 -16.49
N ARG A 254 25.67 -7.62 -16.89
CA ARG A 254 27.02 -8.02 -17.29
C ARG A 254 27.23 -7.54 -18.72
N SER A 255 27.90 -6.41 -18.84
CA SER A 255 28.52 -5.93 -20.08
C SER A 255 29.36 -7.06 -20.68
N ARG A 256 28.95 -7.56 -21.86
CA ARG A 256 29.82 -8.39 -22.69
C ARG A 256 30.89 -7.48 -23.27
N GLY A 257 32.08 -7.53 -22.69
CA GLY A 257 33.28 -6.95 -23.28
C GLY A 257 33.65 -7.74 -24.55
N THR A 258 33.41 -7.15 -25.70
CA THR A 258 33.97 -7.59 -26.97
C THR A 258 35.40 -7.05 -27.08
N GLY A 259 36.39 -7.92 -26.85
CA GLY A 259 37.77 -7.66 -27.26
C GLY A 259 37.88 -7.77 -28.78
N GLY A 260 37.88 -6.63 -29.47
CA GLY A 260 38.15 -6.51 -30.89
C GLY A 260 39.50 -5.82 -31.10
N ARG A 261 40.49 -6.58 -31.59
CA ARG A 261 41.80 -6.08 -32.01
C ARG A 261 41.66 -4.98 -33.05
N GLU A 262 42.42 -3.90 -32.88
CA GLU A 262 42.66 -2.88 -33.90
C GLU A 262 43.28 -3.51 -35.15
N ALA A 263 42.63 -3.30 -36.30
CA ALA A 263 43.22 -3.46 -37.61
C ALA A 263 42.89 -2.21 -38.45
N ARG A 264 43.98 -1.57 -38.88
CA ARG A 264 44.10 -0.34 -39.65
C ARG A 264 43.15 -0.26 -40.85
N THR A 265 42.45 0.87 -40.99
CA THR A 265 41.76 1.31 -42.19
C THR A 265 42.73 1.95 -43.17
N GLY A 266 42.78 1.44 -44.40
CA GLY A 266 43.25 2.14 -45.60
C GLY A 266 42.21 1.92 -46.72
N PRO A 267 41.94 2.90 -47.60
CA PRO A 267 40.80 2.86 -48.51
C PRO A 267 41.08 2.03 -49.78
N LEU A 268 40.05 1.34 -50.28
CA LEU A 268 40.05 0.57 -51.52
C LEU A 268 39.44 1.39 -52.66
N ASP A 269 40.17 1.43 -53.78
CA ASP A 269 39.77 1.93 -55.11
C ASP A 269 39.23 0.74 -55.94
N PRO A 270 38.24 0.92 -56.86
CA PRO A 270 37.52 -0.19 -57.47
C PRO A 270 38.04 -0.52 -58.87
N ALA A 271 38.35 -1.79 -59.13
CA ALA A 271 38.48 -2.28 -60.50
C ALA A 271 38.17 -3.78 -60.64
N GLN A 272 37.32 -4.05 -61.63
CA GLN A 272 37.27 -5.25 -62.49
C GLN A 272 36.31 -6.40 -62.11
N VAL A 273 35.10 -6.25 -62.67
CA VAL A 273 34.40 -7.20 -63.56
C VAL A 273 35.12 -8.52 -63.87
N GLY A 274 34.44 -9.65 -63.61
CA GLY A 274 34.88 -10.98 -63.99
C GLY A 274 33.75 -12.00 -64.00
N HIS A 275 33.21 -12.20 -65.19
CA HIS A 275 32.12 -13.09 -65.61
C HIS A 275 32.21 -14.59 -65.23
N ARG A 276 31.00 -15.19 -65.13
CA ARG A 276 30.52 -16.47 -65.72
C ARG A 276 30.49 -17.75 -64.87
N SER A 277 29.26 -18.30 -64.84
CA SER A 277 28.85 -19.68 -65.18
C SER A 277 29.43 -20.82 -64.33
N GLY A 278 28.68 -21.78 -63.79
CA GLY A 278 27.36 -22.30 -64.07
C GLY A 278 27.33 -23.77 -63.60
N ALA A 279 26.14 -24.39 -63.67
CA ALA A 279 25.91 -25.84 -63.72
C ALA A 279 26.01 -26.70 -62.42
N THR A 280 24.82 -27.00 -61.88
CA THR A 280 24.23 -28.35 -61.68
C THR A 280 25.09 -29.54 -61.20
N ARG A 281 24.65 -30.19 -60.11
CA ARG A 281 24.04 -31.56 -60.03
C ARG A 281 23.92 -31.94 -58.55
N ARG A 282 22.72 -32.26 -58.02
CA ARG A 282 21.92 -33.51 -58.08
C ARG A 282 22.34 -34.56 -57.03
N THR A 283 21.31 -35.02 -56.29
CA THR A 283 21.17 -36.28 -55.52
C THR A 283 22.08 -36.46 -54.29
N LYS A 284 21.63 -36.96 -53.15
CA LYS A 284 20.44 -37.78 -52.81
C LYS A 284 20.14 -37.56 -51.33
#